data_AF-A0A9D7VCK8-F1
#
_entry.id   AF-A0A9D7VCK8-F1
#
_cell.length_a   1.000
_cell.length_b   1.000
_cell.length_c   1.000
_cell.angle_alpha   90.00
_cell.angle_beta   90.00
_cell.angle_gamma   90.00
#
_symmetry.space_group_name_H-M   'P 1'
#
loop_
_entity.id
_entity.type
_entity.pdbx_description
1 polymer ?
#
loop_
_entity_poly.entity_id
_entity_poly.type
_entity_poly.pdbx_seq_one_letter_code
_entity_poly.pdbx_strand_id
1 'polypeptide(L)'
;MKSFFSSQSSKFSLMMTLCTFGVSVFNIPALASPDEVCIKTSSGQVVCGKPVQSPNSSSQKPDSDETIQTGVYDNYILDLKSCRRKQRGLNCTLFLSSNEDRIFDLYTNNNRIVDNEGTEYRPNTIQVGKNMAGKGGVIKMNFVKNIKYKAVIIFDDIPTSTPYISLLEIVPGYFIRGEPPKFRNIPIINLDGSFAPVPDTPKPRVSQPSSNNNPIPKPKVCLPVVGCL
;
A
#
# COMPACT_ATOMS: atom_id res chain seq x y z
N MET A 1 30.57 -58.32 16.37
CA MET A 1 31.65 -58.50 15.37
C MET A 1 32.10 -57.13 14.91
N LYS A 2 33.41 -56.91 14.91
CA LYS A 2 34.11 -55.66 14.57
C LYS A 2 34.47 -55.66 13.07
N SER A 3 34.33 -54.53 12.41
CA SER A 3 34.96 -54.15 11.12
C SER A 3 34.68 -52.65 10.95
N PHE A 4 35.59 -51.66 11.06
CA PHE A 4 36.96 -51.38 10.57
C PHE A 4 37.09 -51.00 9.08
N PHE A 5 37.56 -49.74 8.90
CA PHE A 5 38.12 -49.04 7.72
C PHE A 5 37.15 -48.72 6.57
N SER A 6 37.24 -47.61 5.83
CA SER A 6 38.43 -46.86 5.43
C SER A 6 38.09 -45.41 5.04
N SER A 7 39.06 -44.54 5.27
CA SER A 7 39.13 -43.15 4.83
C SER A 7 39.55 -43.08 3.35
N GLN A 8 39.10 -42.05 2.63
CA GLN A 8 39.92 -41.39 1.61
C GLN A 8 39.41 -39.97 1.34
N SER A 9 40.23 -39.01 1.74
CA SER A 9 40.19 -37.61 1.33
C SER A 9 40.60 -37.46 -0.13
N SER A 10 39.89 -36.64 -0.91
CA SER A 10 40.45 -36.06 -2.12
C SER A 10 40.32 -34.54 -2.06
N LYS A 11 41.49 -33.90 -1.90
CA LYS A 11 41.71 -32.47 -2.07
C LYS A 11 41.88 -32.25 -3.57
N PHE A 12 40.99 -31.50 -4.21
CA PHE A 12 41.29 -30.85 -5.48
C PHE A 12 41.12 -29.35 -5.31
N SER A 13 42.28 -28.70 -5.21
CA SER A 13 42.45 -27.27 -5.39
C SER A 13 42.48 -27.01 -6.89
N LEU A 14 41.59 -26.14 -7.38
CA LEU A 14 41.75 -25.55 -8.71
C LEU A 14 41.41 -24.06 -8.61
N MET A 15 42.47 -23.28 -8.42
CA MET A 15 42.49 -21.83 -8.61
C MET A 15 42.22 -21.53 -10.09
N MET A 16 41.05 -20.99 -10.40
CA MET A 16 40.82 -20.28 -11.66
C MET A 16 40.85 -18.78 -11.38
N THR A 17 41.97 -18.16 -11.74
CA THR A 17 42.13 -16.71 -11.80
C THR A 17 41.47 -16.21 -13.10
N LEU A 18 40.29 -15.61 -12.98
CA LEU A 18 39.61 -14.91 -14.06
C LEU A 18 40.10 -13.46 -14.11
N CYS A 19 40.86 -13.11 -15.14
CA CYS A 19 41.18 -11.73 -15.49
C CYS A 19 39.95 -11.08 -16.14
N THR A 20 39.21 -10.25 -15.40
CA THR A 20 38.17 -9.38 -15.95
C THR A 20 38.80 -8.04 -16.37
N PHE A 21 38.83 -7.77 -17.68
CA PHE A 21 39.12 -6.45 -18.22
C PHE A 21 37.94 -5.52 -17.91
N GLY A 22 38.14 -4.60 -16.97
CA GLY A 22 37.19 -3.53 -16.68
C GLY A 22 37.27 -2.44 -17.74
N VAL A 23 36.28 -2.37 -18.62
CA VAL A 23 35.96 -1.15 -19.36
C VAL A 23 35.01 -0.33 -18.50
N SER A 24 35.56 0.64 -17.78
CA SER A 24 34.80 1.65 -17.06
C SER A 24 34.19 2.62 -18.07
N VAL A 25 32.94 2.36 -18.45
CA VAL A 25 32.12 3.35 -19.18
C VAL A 25 31.59 4.32 -18.13
N PHE A 26 32.21 5.50 -18.03
CA PHE A 26 31.66 6.63 -17.26
C PHE A 26 30.41 7.13 -18.00
N ASN A 27 29.25 6.58 -17.66
CA ASN A 27 27.98 7.23 -17.98
C ASN A 27 27.84 8.43 -17.04
N ILE A 28 28.22 9.61 -17.51
CA ILE A 28 27.79 10.87 -16.92
C ILE A 28 26.26 10.92 -17.15
N PRO A 29 25.42 10.91 -16.11
CA PRO A 29 24.02 11.22 -16.32
C PRO A 29 23.96 12.67 -16.81
N ALA A 30 23.55 12.87 -18.06
CA ALA A 30 23.13 14.18 -18.51
C ALA A 30 22.03 14.65 -17.56
N LEU A 31 22.32 15.68 -16.76
CA LEU A 31 21.28 16.43 -16.07
C LEU A 31 20.46 17.10 -17.19
N ALA A 32 19.41 16.44 -17.64
CA ALA A 32 18.36 17.09 -18.39
C ALA A 32 17.75 18.14 -17.47
N SER A 33 18.00 19.41 -17.81
CA SER A 33 17.22 20.53 -17.30
C SER A 33 15.74 20.24 -17.58
N PRO A 34 14.80 20.61 -16.69
CA PRO A 34 13.39 20.36 -16.92
C PRO A 34 12.92 21.16 -18.14
N ASP A 35 12.93 20.51 -19.30
CA ASP A 35 12.47 21.08 -20.55
C ASP A 35 10.98 21.39 -20.45
N GLU A 36 10.62 22.58 -20.93
CA GLU A 36 9.24 23.07 -20.94
C GLU A 36 8.35 22.11 -21.74
N VAL A 37 7.20 21.77 -21.18
CA VAL A 37 6.22 20.90 -21.86
C VAL A 37 5.18 21.79 -22.49
N CYS A 38 4.98 21.62 -23.81
CA CYS A 38 3.96 22.32 -24.57
C CYS A 38 2.82 21.34 -24.92
N ILE A 39 1.59 21.71 -24.60
CA ILE A 39 0.39 20.99 -25.06
C ILE A 39 -0.33 21.80 -26.13
N LYS A 40 -0.79 21.13 -27.18
CA LYS A 40 -1.64 21.73 -28.22
C LYS A 40 -3.10 21.38 -27.92
N THR A 41 -3.93 22.38 -27.71
CA THR A 41 -5.37 22.21 -27.47
C THR A 41 -6.08 21.82 -28.77
N SER A 42 -7.29 21.29 -28.65
CA SER A 42 -8.18 21.02 -29.78
C SER A 42 -8.55 22.28 -30.58
N SER A 43 -8.44 23.47 -29.97
CA SER A 43 -8.58 24.76 -30.65
C SER A 43 -7.32 25.20 -31.40
N GLY A 44 -6.25 24.40 -31.39
CA GLY A 44 -4.99 24.68 -32.07
C GLY A 44 -4.03 25.57 -31.28
N GLN A 45 -4.40 25.98 -30.06
CA GLN A 45 -3.56 26.81 -29.19
C GLN A 45 -2.47 25.98 -28.54
N VAL A 46 -1.23 26.47 -28.54
CA VAL A 46 -0.11 25.82 -27.85
C VAL A 46 0.13 26.55 -26.53
N VAL A 47 0.13 25.80 -25.43
CA VAL A 47 0.42 26.32 -24.09
C VAL A 47 1.63 25.57 -23.55
N CYS A 48 2.71 26.31 -23.30
CA CYS A 48 3.96 25.78 -22.75
C CYS A 48 4.09 26.18 -21.28
N GLY A 49 4.55 25.26 -20.46
CA GLY A 49 4.81 25.54 -19.06
C GLY A 49 5.75 24.52 -18.43
N LYS A 50 6.34 24.89 -17.30
CA LYS A 50 7.08 23.95 -16.46
C LYS A 50 6.07 23.01 -15.81
N PRO A 51 6.24 21.68 -15.93
CA PRO A 51 5.34 20.75 -15.27
C PRO A 51 5.39 20.99 -13.77
N VAL A 52 4.27 21.42 -13.19
CA VAL A 52 4.10 21.44 -11.74
C VAL A 52 4.08 19.99 -11.31
N GLN A 53 5.09 19.56 -10.55
CA GLN A 53 5.09 18.24 -9.94
C GLN A 53 3.86 18.13 -9.05
N SER A 54 2.84 17.42 -9.54
CA SER A 54 1.75 16.96 -8.71
C SER A 54 2.34 16.06 -7.62
N PRO A 55 1.95 16.17 -6.34
CA PRO A 55 2.60 15.44 -5.25
C PRO A 55 2.56 13.90 -5.34
N ASN A 56 1.98 13.26 -6.37
CA ASN A 56 1.74 11.81 -6.37
C ASN A 56 1.77 11.13 -7.75
N SER A 57 2.66 11.53 -8.65
CA SER A 57 2.87 10.79 -9.90
C SER A 57 4.35 10.52 -10.16
N SER A 58 4.99 9.76 -9.27
CA SER A 58 6.16 8.99 -9.66
C SER A 58 5.68 7.66 -10.23
N SER A 59 5.72 7.54 -11.55
CA SER A 59 5.68 6.26 -12.26
C SER A 59 7.04 5.56 -12.11
N GLN A 60 7.52 5.40 -10.87
CA GLN A 60 8.63 4.52 -10.57
C GLN A 60 8.06 3.15 -10.25
N LYS A 61 8.48 2.16 -11.03
CA LYS A 61 8.25 0.73 -10.78
C LYS A 61 8.53 0.45 -9.28
N PRO A 62 7.53 0.09 -8.46
CA PRO A 62 7.77 -0.11 -7.04
C PRO A 62 8.37 -1.49 -6.88
N ASP A 63 9.68 -1.55 -6.79
CA ASP A 63 10.34 -2.45 -5.86
C ASP A 63 10.57 -1.72 -4.52
N SER A 64 9.80 -0.66 -4.24
CA SER A 64 10.04 0.18 -3.07
C SER A 64 9.56 -0.52 -1.81
N ASP A 65 10.49 -0.64 -0.86
CA ASP A 65 10.25 -0.93 0.55
C ASP A 65 9.45 0.19 1.26
N GLU A 66 8.70 1.01 0.52
CA GLU A 66 7.99 2.17 1.03
C GLU A 66 6.68 1.74 1.71
N THR A 67 6.36 2.37 2.84
CA THR A 67 5.12 2.09 3.57
C THR A 67 3.96 2.84 2.94
N ILE A 68 2.91 2.12 2.53
CA ILE A 68 1.64 2.72 2.06
C ILE A 68 0.86 3.27 3.25
N GLN A 69 0.69 2.44 4.28
CA GLN A 69 -0.07 2.78 5.48
C GLN A 69 0.51 2.06 6.70
N THR A 70 0.43 2.68 7.87
CA THR A 70 0.84 2.09 9.15
C THR A 70 -0.37 1.91 10.05
N GLY A 71 -0.55 0.70 10.56
CA GLY A 71 -1.51 0.37 11.61
C GLY A 71 -0.78 0.12 12.93
N VAL A 72 -1.35 0.55 14.04
CA VAL A 72 -0.82 0.29 15.39
C VAL A 72 -1.87 -0.48 16.17
N TYR A 73 -1.44 -1.52 16.87
CA TYR A 73 -2.30 -2.33 17.73
C TYR A 73 -1.56 -2.78 18.97
N ASP A 74 -2.04 -2.36 20.14
CA ASP A 74 -1.31 -2.55 21.40
C ASP A 74 0.13 -2.02 21.24
N ASN A 75 1.12 -2.91 21.29
CA ASN A 75 2.54 -2.61 21.12
C ASN A 75 3.12 -3.08 19.76
N TYR A 76 2.24 -3.44 18.82
CA TYR A 76 2.62 -3.89 17.47
C TYR A 76 2.44 -2.77 16.46
N ILE A 77 3.44 -2.61 15.60
CA ILE A 77 3.42 -1.70 14.46
C ILE A 77 3.40 -2.53 13.19
N LEU A 78 2.38 -2.31 12.36
CA LEU A 78 2.14 -3.01 11.11
C LEU A 78 2.25 -2.02 9.95
N ASP A 79 3.34 -2.09 9.21
CA ASP A 79 3.58 -1.28 8.01
C ASP A 79 3.11 -2.06 6.78
N LEU A 80 1.98 -1.67 6.18
CA LEU A 80 1.53 -2.22 4.90
C LEU A 80 2.42 -1.68 3.78
N LYS A 81 3.07 -2.58 3.03
CA LYS A 81 4.00 -2.23 1.95
C LYS A 81 3.36 -2.28 0.58
N SER A 82 2.67 -3.36 0.26
CA SER A 82 2.00 -3.51 -1.04
C SER A 82 1.02 -4.66 -1.04
N CYS A 83 0.06 -4.64 -1.96
CA CYS A 83 -0.73 -5.80 -2.35
C CYS A 83 -0.52 -6.05 -3.84
N ARG A 84 0.03 -7.21 -4.19
CA ARG A 84 0.40 -7.57 -5.56
C ARG A 84 -0.47 -8.71 -6.08
N ARG A 85 -0.97 -8.54 -7.30
CA ARG A 85 -1.66 -9.56 -8.07
C ARG A 85 -0.78 -10.78 -8.26
N LYS A 86 -1.39 -11.95 -8.10
CA LYS A 86 -0.90 -13.23 -8.61
C LYS A 86 -1.93 -13.80 -9.58
N GLN A 87 -1.56 -14.84 -10.32
CA GLN A 87 -2.41 -15.41 -11.39
C GLN A 87 -3.86 -15.68 -10.92
N ARG A 88 -4.06 -16.09 -9.66
CA ARG A 88 -5.37 -16.35 -9.06
C ARG A 88 -5.50 -15.79 -7.64
N GLY A 89 -5.07 -14.55 -7.41
CA GLY A 89 -5.15 -13.99 -6.07
C GLY A 89 -4.34 -12.73 -5.82
N LEU A 90 -4.12 -12.45 -4.54
CA LEU A 90 -3.39 -11.29 -4.03
C LEU A 90 -2.41 -11.68 -2.94
N ASN A 91 -1.20 -11.14 -3.02
CA ASN A 91 -0.20 -11.20 -1.96
C ASN A 91 -0.05 -9.81 -1.35
N CYS A 92 -0.52 -9.61 -0.12
CA CYS A 92 -0.28 -8.41 0.65
C CYS A 92 0.96 -8.57 1.53
N THR A 93 1.94 -7.70 1.37
CA THR A 93 3.19 -7.68 2.13
C THR A 93 3.13 -6.62 3.22
N LEU A 94 3.47 -7.02 4.44
CA LEU A 94 3.56 -6.14 5.61
C LEU A 94 4.91 -6.31 6.30
N PHE A 95 5.37 -5.27 6.98
CA PHE A 95 6.38 -5.41 8.03
C PHE A 95 5.72 -5.29 9.40
N LEU A 96 5.99 -6.26 10.24
CA LEU A 96 5.51 -6.32 11.61
C LEU A 96 6.69 -5.98 12.53
N SER A 97 6.48 -5.14 13.53
CA SER A 97 7.47 -4.88 14.58
C SER A 97 6.81 -4.64 15.93
N SER A 98 7.59 -4.68 17.00
CA SER A 98 7.16 -4.34 18.36
C SER A 98 8.23 -3.52 19.07
N ASN A 99 7.81 -2.69 20.02
CA ASN A 99 8.68 -1.91 20.90
C ASN A 99 9.16 -2.70 22.13
N GLU A 100 8.76 -3.97 22.25
CA GLU A 100 9.11 -4.88 23.35
C GLU A 100 9.36 -6.32 22.84
N ASP A 101 10.03 -7.13 23.66
CA ASP A 101 10.17 -8.57 23.42
C ASP A 101 8.88 -9.27 23.86
N ARG A 102 8.15 -9.91 22.93
CA ARG A 102 6.83 -10.47 23.24
C ARG A 102 6.38 -11.56 22.27
N ILE A 103 5.53 -12.46 22.77
CA ILE A 103 4.85 -13.47 21.95
C ILE A 103 3.77 -12.81 21.09
N PHE A 104 3.77 -13.13 19.80
CA PHE A 104 2.79 -12.71 18.82
C PHE A 104 2.18 -13.94 18.13
N ASP A 105 0.86 -13.98 18.11
CA ASP A 105 0.08 -14.97 17.40
C ASP A 105 -0.65 -14.31 16.23
N LEU A 106 -0.60 -14.91 15.04
CA LEU A 106 -1.35 -14.46 13.88
C LEU A 106 -2.15 -15.62 13.30
N TYR A 107 -3.47 -15.52 13.41
CA TYR A 107 -4.42 -16.55 12.99
C TYR A 107 -4.88 -16.31 11.56
N THR A 108 -4.76 -17.30 10.68
CA THR A 108 -5.15 -17.14 9.27
C THR A 108 -6.62 -16.72 9.12
N ASN A 109 -7.52 -17.36 9.86
CA ASN A 109 -8.97 -17.20 9.72
C ASN A 109 -9.56 -15.88 10.27
N ASN A 110 -8.79 -15.11 11.04
CA ASN A 110 -9.28 -13.87 11.66
C ASN A 110 -9.01 -12.62 10.80
N ASN A 111 -8.16 -12.74 9.77
CA ASN A 111 -7.88 -11.64 8.87
C ASN A 111 -8.81 -11.71 7.66
N ARG A 112 -9.06 -10.56 7.04
CA ARG A 112 -9.88 -10.48 5.83
C ARG A 112 -9.53 -9.28 4.98
N ILE A 113 -9.90 -9.38 3.71
CA ILE A 113 -10.03 -8.23 2.82
C ILE A 113 -11.47 -8.06 2.39
N VAL A 114 -11.84 -6.82 2.06
CA VAL A 114 -13.09 -6.47 1.40
C VAL A 114 -12.75 -5.70 0.13
N ASP A 115 -13.25 -6.14 -1.01
CA ASP A 115 -12.99 -5.48 -2.30
C ASP A 115 -13.87 -4.22 -2.50
N ASN A 116 -13.79 -3.62 -3.69
CA ASN A 116 -14.56 -2.44 -4.09
C ASN A 116 -16.07 -2.72 -4.25
N GLU A 117 -16.47 -3.98 -4.36
CA GLU A 117 -17.87 -4.40 -4.49
C GLU A 117 -18.48 -4.82 -3.14
N GLY A 118 -17.67 -4.86 -2.08
CA GLY A 118 -18.08 -5.28 -0.73
C GLY A 118 -17.95 -6.78 -0.49
N THR A 119 -17.31 -7.53 -1.39
CA THR A 119 -17.10 -8.97 -1.21
C THR A 119 -15.96 -9.21 -0.23
N GLU A 120 -16.21 -10.05 0.78
CA GLU A 120 -15.22 -10.45 1.78
C GLU A 120 -14.42 -11.68 1.29
N TYR A 121 -13.10 -11.62 1.45
CA TYR A 121 -12.21 -12.75 1.22
C TYR A 121 -11.33 -12.98 2.43
N ARG A 122 -11.12 -14.26 2.76
CA ARG A 122 -10.22 -14.69 3.83
C ARG A 122 -8.93 -15.22 3.24
N PRO A 123 -7.79 -15.01 3.92
CA PRO A 123 -6.53 -15.51 3.40
C PRO A 123 -6.50 -17.03 3.48
N ASN A 124 -5.89 -17.65 2.48
CA ASN A 124 -5.62 -19.08 2.49
C ASN A 124 -4.32 -19.39 3.23
N THR A 125 -3.33 -18.50 3.13
CA THR A 125 -2.01 -18.68 3.73
C THR A 125 -1.49 -17.37 4.32
N ILE A 126 -0.79 -17.48 5.44
CA ILE A 126 0.04 -16.41 5.99
C ILE A 126 1.46 -16.94 6.12
N GLN A 127 2.44 -16.09 5.81
CA GLN A 127 3.85 -16.33 6.03
C GLN A 127 4.43 -15.19 6.85
N VAL A 128 5.24 -15.49 7.86
CA VAL A 128 6.05 -14.49 8.58
C VAL A 128 7.47 -15.01 8.73
N GLY A 129 8.43 -14.34 8.09
CA GLY A 129 9.79 -14.85 7.92
C GLY A 129 9.79 -16.21 7.20
N LYS A 130 10.27 -17.25 7.89
CA LYS A 130 10.28 -18.64 7.39
C LYS A 130 9.07 -19.47 7.84
N ASN A 131 8.26 -18.96 8.76
CA ASN A 131 7.10 -19.66 9.28
C ASN A 131 5.91 -19.44 8.34
N MET A 132 5.11 -20.48 8.13
CA MET A 132 3.94 -20.43 7.25
C MET A 132 2.78 -21.19 7.89
N ALA A 133 1.58 -20.65 7.76
CA ALA A 133 0.35 -21.28 8.22
C ALA A 133 -0.71 -21.23 7.11
N GLY A 134 -1.32 -22.37 6.82
CA GLY A 134 -2.43 -22.47 5.88
C GLY A 134 -3.78 -22.10 6.50
N LYS A 135 -4.86 -22.48 5.81
CA LYS A 135 -6.24 -22.19 6.20
C LYS A 135 -6.56 -22.74 7.60
N GLY A 136 -7.02 -21.86 8.49
CA GLY A 136 -7.30 -22.20 9.90
C GLY A 136 -6.07 -22.38 10.80
N GLY A 137 -4.86 -22.18 10.26
CA GLY A 137 -3.62 -22.25 11.02
C GLY A 137 -3.32 -20.97 11.82
N VAL A 138 -2.26 -21.08 12.64
CA VAL A 138 -1.73 -19.98 13.45
C VAL A 138 -0.21 -19.93 13.30
N ILE A 139 0.34 -18.73 13.16
CA ILE A 139 1.77 -18.48 13.33
C ILE A 139 1.99 -17.96 14.74
N LYS A 140 2.82 -18.67 15.51
CA LYS A 140 3.28 -18.23 16.84
C LYS A 140 4.75 -17.86 16.75
N MET A 141 5.12 -16.69 17.23
CA MET A 141 6.51 -16.26 17.23
C MET A 141 6.82 -15.28 18.35
N ASN A 142 8.10 -15.19 18.70
CA ASN A 142 8.59 -14.18 19.64
C ASN A 142 9.13 -13.01 18.83
N PHE A 143 8.50 -11.85 18.99
CA PHE A 143 9.06 -10.60 18.52
C PHE A 143 10.27 -10.25 19.37
N VAL A 144 11.29 -9.76 18.69
CA VAL A 144 12.44 -9.13 19.32
C VAL A 144 12.25 -7.64 19.14
N LYS A 145 12.42 -6.89 20.22
CA LYS A 145 12.24 -5.45 20.28
C LYS A 145 12.94 -4.76 19.12
N ASN A 146 12.19 -3.89 18.44
CA ASN A 146 12.63 -3.06 17.31
C ASN A 146 13.11 -3.83 16.07
N ILE A 147 12.85 -5.15 15.97
CA ILE A 147 13.12 -5.93 14.76
C ILE A 147 11.87 -5.96 13.86
N LYS A 148 12.07 -5.70 12.57
CA LYS A 148 11.03 -5.80 11.54
C LYS A 148 10.99 -7.21 10.94
N TYR A 149 9.83 -7.84 11.01
CA TYR A 149 9.56 -9.14 10.43
C TYR A 149 8.71 -8.98 9.16
N LYS A 150 9.16 -9.60 8.06
CA LYS A 150 8.38 -9.63 6.82
C LYS A 150 7.23 -10.62 6.94
N ALA A 151 6.01 -10.12 6.73
CA ALA A 151 4.80 -10.91 6.62
C ALA A 151 4.23 -10.83 5.20
N VAL A 152 3.73 -11.95 4.70
CA VAL A 152 3.00 -12.05 3.44
C VAL A 152 1.68 -12.77 3.69
N ILE A 153 0.58 -12.10 3.38
CA ILE A 153 -0.77 -12.64 3.49
C ILE A 153 -1.28 -12.93 2.09
N ILE A 154 -1.69 -14.16 1.86
CA ILE A 154 -2.03 -14.70 0.53
C ILE A 154 -3.53 -14.99 0.50
N PHE A 155 -4.21 -14.32 -0.42
CA PHE A 155 -5.62 -14.48 -0.72
C PHE A 155 -5.76 -15.12 -2.09
N ASP A 156 -6.57 -16.17 -2.18
CA ASP A 156 -6.88 -16.83 -3.45
C ASP A 156 -8.24 -16.36 -3.97
N ASP A 157 -8.53 -16.66 -5.23
CA ASP A 157 -9.83 -16.47 -5.88
C ASP A 157 -10.33 -15.01 -5.90
N ILE A 158 -9.39 -14.06 -5.90
CA ILE A 158 -9.71 -12.63 -6.10
C ILE A 158 -9.87 -12.34 -7.59
N PRO A 159 -11.00 -11.75 -8.04
CA PRO A 159 -11.20 -11.41 -9.43
C PRO A 159 -10.07 -10.54 -10.01
N THR A 160 -9.66 -10.83 -11.25
CA THR A 160 -8.65 -10.02 -11.95
C THR A 160 -9.16 -8.62 -12.31
N SER A 161 -10.48 -8.42 -12.31
CA SER A 161 -11.13 -7.13 -12.49
C SER A 161 -11.05 -6.23 -11.26
N THR A 162 -10.77 -6.78 -10.06
CA THR A 162 -10.71 -6.00 -8.81
C THR A 162 -9.59 -4.95 -8.90
N PRO A 163 -9.88 -3.64 -8.85
CA PRO A 163 -8.89 -2.59 -8.98
C PRO A 163 -8.16 -2.29 -7.66
N TYR A 164 -8.85 -2.37 -6.53
CA TYR A 164 -8.28 -2.06 -5.21
C TYR A 164 -9.00 -2.84 -4.10
N ILE A 165 -8.37 -2.86 -2.93
CA ILE A 165 -8.95 -3.41 -1.71
C ILE A 165 -9.52 -2.25 -0.89
N SER A 166 -10.81 -2.28 -0.59
CA SER A 166 -11.47 -1.27 0.24
C SER A 166 -11.03 -1.34 1.70
N LEU A 167 -10.85 -2.56 2.21
CA LEU A 167 -10.43 -2.83 3.59
C LEU A 167 -9.51 -4.04 3.64
N LEU A 168 -8.39 -3.93 4.34
CA LEU A 168 -7.63 -5.07 4.88
C LEU A 168 -7.67 -4.94 6.40
N GLU A 169 -8.19 -5.96 7.07
CA GLU A 169 -8.25 -6.05 8.53
C GLU A 169 -7.33 -7.17 9.01
N ILE A 170 -6.38 -6.81 9.87
CA ILE A 170 -5.43 -7.75 10.47
C ILE A 170 -5.76 -7.88 11.95
N VAL A 171 -6.01 -9.10 12.42
CA VAL A 171 -6.37 -9.36 13.81
C VAL A 171 -5.23 -10.13 14.48
N PRO A 172 -4.30 -9.41 15.13
CA PRO A 172 -3.23 -10.04 15.89
C PRO A 172 -3.74 -10.56 17.24
N GLY A 173 -3.22 -11.72 17.65
CA GLY A 173 -3.51 -12.34 18.95
C GLY A 173 -4.84 -13.10 19.01
N TYR A 174 -5.01 -13.85 20.11
CA TYR A 174 -6.24 -14.60 20.40
C TYR A 174 -7.29 -13.75 21.12
N PHE A 175 -6.86 -12.87 22.02
CA PHE A 175 -7.73 -11.98 22.76
C PHE A 175 -7.68 -10.60 22.13
N ILE A 176 -8.81 -10.19 21.53
CA ILE A 176 -8.96 -8.86 20.94
C ILE A 176 -9.06 -7.86 22.10
N ARG A 177 -7.95 -7.20 22.45
CA ARG A 177 -7.98 -5.98 23.27
C ARG A 177 -7.93 -4.78 22.34
N GLY A 178 -9.06 -4.11 22.15
CA GLY A 178 -9.16 -2.93 21.27
C GLY A 178 -9.46 -3.26 19.81
N GLU A 179 -9.55 -2.22 18.99
CA GLU A 179 -9.92 -2.35 17.58
C GLU A 179 -8.72 -2.83 16.74
N PRO A 180 -8.87 -3.90 15.92
CA PRO A 180 -7.78 -4.37 15.07
C PRO A 180 -7.37 -3.32 14.03
N PRO A 181 -6.10 -3.34 13.58
CA PRO A 181 -5.61 -2.43 12.57
C PRO A 181 -6.33 -2.67 11.24
N LYS A 182 -6.84 -1.57 10.68
CA LYS A 182 -7.61 -1.52 9.43
C LYS A 182 -6.89 -0.62 8.44
N PHE A 183 -6.51 -1.20 7.31
CA PHE A 183 -5.93 -0.49 6.17
C PHE A 183 -7.02 -0.29 5.12
N ARG A 184 -7.08 0.88 4.48
CA ARG A 184 -8.19 1.23 3.58
C ARG A 184 -7.69 1.69 2.23
N ASN A 185 -8.51 1.53 1.20
CA ASN A 185 -8.24 2.09 -0.13
C ASN A 185 -6.86 1.69 -0.67
N ILE A 186 -6.55 0.39 -0.61
CA ILE A 186 -5.22 -0.15 -0.92
C ILE A 186 -5.16 -0.46 -2.42
N PRO A 187 -4.30 0.21 -3.20
CA PRO A 187 -4.16 -0.10 -4.61
C PRO A 187 -3.57 -1.49 -4.81
N ILE A 188 -4.08 -2.21 -5.82
CA ILE A 188 -3.51 -3.49 -6.24
C ILE A 188 -2.48 -3.24 -7.35
N ILE A 189 -1.27 -3.75 -7.14
CA ILE A 189 -0.22 -3.78 -8.16
C ILE A 189 -0.46 -4.99 -9.07
N ASN A 190 -0.64 -4.76 -10.36
CA ASN A 190 -0.86 -5.79 -11.37
C ASN A 190 0.41 -6.60 -11.68
N LEU A 191 0.26 -7.68 -12.44
CA LEU A 191 1.38 -8.55 -12.83
C LEU A 191 2.44 -7.82 -13.66
N ASP A 192 2.04 -6.80 -14.42
CA ASP A 192 2.90 -5.93 -15.22
C ASP A 192 3.52 -4.77 -14.40
N GLY A 193 3.19 -4.66 -13.11
CA GLY A 193 3.64 -3.59 -12.22
C GLY A 193 2.81 -2.31 -12.29
N SER A 194 1.77 -2.25 -13.13
CA SER A 194 0.84 -1.12 -13.17
C SER A 194 -0.06 -1.08 -11.93
N PHE A 195 -0.60 0.11 -11.64
CA PHE A 195 -1.60 0.30 -10.61
C PHE A 195 -2.96 0.52 -11.25
N ALA A 196 -4.01 -0.11 -10.71
CA ALA A 196 -5.36 0.34 -10.99
C ALA A 196 -5.66 1.58 -10.14
N PRO A 197 -6.24 2.65 -10.73
CA PRO A 197 -6.56 3.86 -9.98
C PRO A 197 -7.57 3.53 -8.88
N VAL A 198 -7.27 3.95 -7.65
CA VAL A 198 -8.24 3.98 -6.57
C VAL A 198 -9.17 5.16 -6.87
N PRO A 199 -10.50 4.98 -6.90
CA PRO A 199 -11.43 6.09 -7.04
C PRO A 199 -11.11 7.11 -5.96
N ASP A 200 -10.82 8.35 -6.37
CA ASP A 200 -10.73 9.44 -5.41
C ASP A 200 -12.00 9.44 -4.59
N THR A 201 -11.88 9.26 -3.26
CA THR A 201 -13.00 9.45 -2.35
C THR A 201 -13.68 10.75 -2.75
N PRO A 202 -14.99 10.76 -3.07
CA PRO A 202 -15.66 11.99 -3.45
C PRO A 202 -15.34 13.01 -2.38
N LYS A 203 -14.53 14.02 -2.74
CA LYS A 203 -14.20 15.12 -1.84
C LYS A 203 -15.54 15.57 -1.29
N PRO A 204 -15.74 15.66 0.04
CA PRO A 204 -17.00 16.14 0.58
C PRO A 204 -17.32 17.38 -0.20
N ARG A 205 -18.46 17.40 -0.92
CA ARG A 205 -18.94 18.63 -1.51
C ARG A 205 -19.01 19.56 -0.31
N VAL A 206 -18.07 20.50 -0.23
CA VAL A 206 -18.25 21.68 0.58
C VAL A 206 -19.55 22.22 0.03
N SER A 207 -20.63 22.00 0.76
CA SER A 207 -21.89 22.66 0.50
C SER A 207 -21.53 24.12 0.54
N GLN A 208 -21.34 24.72 -0.65
CA GLN A 208 -21.22 26.15 -0.76
C GLN A 208 -22.41 26.71 0.02
N PRO A 209 -22.19 27.62 0.98
CA PRO A 209 -23.31 28.31 1.57
C PRO A 209 -24.10 28.90 0.41
N SER A 210 -25.34 28.44 0.27
CA SER A 210 -26.30 28.98 -0.67
C SER A 210 -26.39 30.47 -0.36
N SER A 211 -25.69 31.29 -1.14
CA SER A 211 -25.87 32.74 -1.18
C SER A 211 -27.19 33.00 -1.90
N ASN A 212 -28.29 32.65 -1.24
CA ASN A 212 -29.60 33.19 -1.54
C ASN A 212 -29.65 34.58 -0.91
N ASN A 213 -28.93 35.52 -1.52
CA ASN A 213 -29.22 36.94 -1.33
C ASN A 213 -30.50 37.27 -2.12
N ASN A 214 -31.63 36.72 -1.70
CA ASN A 214 -32.91 37.31 -2.04
C ASN A 214 -33.07 38.54 -1.14
N PRO A 215 -33.27 39.75 -1.70
CA PRO A 215 -33.59 40.91 -0.90
C PRO A 215 -34.90 40.65 -0.17
N ILE A 216 -34.85 40.57 1.15
CA ILE A 216 -36.05 40.59 2.00
C ILE A 216 -36.79 41.89 1.67
N PRO A 217 -38.04 41.85 1.18
CA PRO A 217 -38.82 43.05 0.97
C PRO A 217 -39.02 43.74 2.33
N LYS A 218 -38.41 44.91 2.52
CA LYS A 218 -38.67 45.74 3.69
C LYS A 218 -40.16 46.10 3.71
N PRO A 219 -40.86 45.98 4.85
CA PRO A 219 -42.24 46.44 4.95
C PRO A 219 -42.28 47.95 4.73
N LYS A 220 -43.04 48.39 3.71
CA LYS A 220 -43.41 49.81 3.53
C LYS A 220 -44.37 50.18 4.64
N VAL A 221 -43.87 50.88 5.64
CA VAL A 221 -44.68 51.55 6.65
C VAL A 221 -45.25 52.81 6.01
N CYS A 222 -46.55 52.81 5.72
CA CYS A 222 -47.27 54.01 5.32
C CYS A 222 -47.53 54.85 6.58
N LEU A 223 -46.88 56.01 6.68
CA LEU A 223 -47.23 57.02 7.67
C LEU A 223 -48.52 57.73 7.21
N PRO A 224 -49.50 57.98 8.10
CA PRO A 224 -50.66 58.77 7.77
C PRO A 224 -50.22 60.22 7.50
N VAL A 225 -50.43 60.67 6.26
CA VAL A 225 -50.30 62.08 5.89
C VAL A 225 -51.44 62.82 6.57
N VAL A 226 -51.08 63.64 7.55
CA VAL A 226 -51.92 64.69 8.11
C VAL A 226 -52.23 65.67 6.98
N GLY A 227 -53.51 65.91 6.75
CA GLY A 227 -54.01 66.80 5.71
C GLY A 227 -53.57 68.25 5.89
N CYS A 228 -53.49 68.95 4.76
CA CYS A 228 -53.56 70.41 4.74
C CYS A 228 -54.80 70.81 3.94
N LEU A 229 -55.55 71.74 4.55
CA LEU A 229 -56.59 72.58 3.94
C LEU A 229 -56.01 73.44 2.81
#